data_AF-A0A7C9VPA8-F1
#
_entry.id   AF-A0A7C9VPA8-F1
#
_cell.length_a   1.000
_cell.length_b   1.000
_cell.length_c   1.000
_cell.angle_alpha   90.00
_cell.angle_beta   90.00
_cell.angle_gamma   90.00
#
_symmetry.space_group_name_H-M   'P 1'
#
loop_
_entity.id
_entity.type
_entity.pdbx_description
1 polymer ?
#
loop_
_entity_poly.entity_id
_entity_poly.type
_entity_poly.pdbx_seq_one_letter_code
_entity_poly.pdbx_strand_id
1 'polypeptide(L)'
;MTIIPSLVPPLPVKNRWNRSLAPSDAFTWLAAGWRDLAVQPASSLAYGLMIFLVSIAIVIGLFQFGWDYILFPAFAGFMVVGPILAVGLYEKSRRLAAGLPVSLTRMIFVKPKSGGQILFAGVLLCLLMITWMRAAVIVYALFFGLVPFPGLSH
;
A
#
# COMPACT_ATOMS: atom_id res chain seq x y z
N MET A 1 -13.26 -7.45 -62.46
CA MET A 1 -12.45 -8.31 -61.57
C MET A 1 -12.20 -7.53 -60.30
N THR A 2 -12.77 -7.95 -59.18
CA THR A 2 -12.67 -7.25 -57.89
C THR A 2 -11.30 -7.57 -57.29
N ILE A 3 -10.40 -6.59 -57.25
CA ILE A 3 -9.06 -6.75 -56.67
C ILE A 3 -9.22 -6.72 -55.16
N ILE A 4 -9.02 -7.86 -54.51
CA ILE A 4 -8.94 -7.94 -53.04
C ILE A 4 -7.57 -7.36 -52.65
N PRO A 5 -7.50 -6.36 -51.75
CA PRO A 5 -6.23 -5.81 -51.30
C PRO A 5 -5.36 -6.88 -50.63
N SER A 6 -4.04 -6.76 -50.79
CA SER A 6 -3.07 -7.71 -50.23
C SER A 6 -3.24 -7.83 -48.71
N LEU A 7 -3.41 -9.07 -48.23
CA LEU A 7 -3.52 -9.37 -46.81
C LEU A 7 -2.17 -9.10 -46.12
N VAL A 8 -2.09 -7.99 -45.38
CA VAL A 8 -0.94 -7.71 -44.51
C VAL A 8 -1.14 -8.49 -43.21
N PRO A 9 -0.13 -9.26 -42.75
CA PRO A 9 -0.23 -9.96 -41.47
C PRO A 9 -0.42 -8.97 -40.32
N PRO A 10 -1.22 -9.32 -39.28
CA PRO A 10 -1.43 -8.46 -38.13
C PRO A 10 -0.10 -8.16 -37.44
N LEU A 11 0.11 -6.89 -37.08
CA LEU A 11 1.29 -6.47 -36.33
C LEU A 11 1.40 -7.29 -35.03
N PRO A 12 2.61 -7.75 -34.66
CA PRO A 12 2.81 -8.51 -33.44
C PRO A 12 2.35 -7.70 -32.23
N VAL A 13 1.44 -8.27 -31.44
CA VAL A 13 0.95 -7.64 -30.21
C VAL A 13 2.08 -7.67 -29.20
N LYS A 14 2.53 -6.49 -28.75
CA LYS A 14 3.54 -6.39 -27.69
C LYS A 14 3.03 -7.14 -26.45
N ASN A 15 3.69 -8.25 -26.12
CA ASN A 15 3.33 -9.03 -24.93
C ASN A 15 3.53 -8.15 -23.70
N ARG A 16 2.42 -7.81 -23.03
CA ARG A 16 2.40 -6.93 -21.86
C ARG A 16 2.90 -7.63 -20.60
N TRP A 17 2.94 -8.96 -20.64
CA TRP A 17 3.28 -9.81 -19.51
C TRP A 17 4.72 -10.31 -19.69
N ASN A 18 5.67 -9.56 -19.12
CA ASN A 18 7.06 -9.96 -19.10
C ASN A 18 7.24 -11.08 -18.05
N ARG A 19 7.11 -12.34 -18.49
CA ARG A 19 7.18 -13.53 -17.61
C ARG A 19 8.62 -14.03 -17.37
N SER A 20 9.60 -13.42 -18.01
CA SER A 20 11.03 -13.77 -17.91
C SER A 20 11.81 -12.69 -17.18
N LEU A 21 11.40 -12.37 -15.95
CA LEU A 21 12.15 -11.46 -15.08
C LEU A 21 13.16 -12.24 -14.25
N ALA A 22 14.38 -11.73 -14.18
CA ALA A 22 15.39 -12.31 -13.31
C ALA A 22 15.13 -11.88 -11.86
N PRO A 23 15.46 -12.70 -10.85
CA PRO A 23 15.36 -12.27 -9.44
C PRO A 23 16.14 -10.98 -9.14
N SER A 24 17.19 -10.69 -9.91
CA SER A 24 17.99 -9.46 -9.79
C SER A 24 17.20 -8.19 -10.15
N ASP A 25 16.12 -8.29 -10.92
CA ASP A 25 15.30 -7.13 -11.30
C ASP A 25 14.66 -6.44 -10.07
N ALA A 26 14.44 -7.19 -8.99
CA ALA A 26 13.96 -6.64 -7.73
C ALA A 26 14.91 -5.57 -7.15
N PHE A 27 16.22 -5.78 -7.24
CA PHE A 27 17.22 -4.80 -6.78
C PHE A 27 17.24 -3.57 -7.68
N THR A 28 17.02 -3.74 -8.98
CA THR A 28 16.89 -2.63 -9.94
C THR A 28 15.69 -1.74 -9.57
N TRP A 29 14.56 -2.33 -9.21
CA TRP A 29 13.37 -1.59 -8.78
C TRP A 29 13.60 -0.87 -7.44
N LEU A 30 14.29 -1.51 -6.50
CA LEU A 30 14.64 -0.90 -5.22
C LEU A 30 15.56 0.31 -5.41
N ALA A 31 16.58 0.18 -6.26
CA ALA A 31 17.48 1.28 -6.61
C ALA A 31 16.73 2.43 -7.30
N ALA A 32 15.78 2.12 -8.19
CA ALA A 32 14.93 3.12 -8.81
C ALA A 32 14.04 3.85 -7.78
N GLY A 33 13.44 3.11 -6.85
CA GLY A 33 12.65 3.71 -5.75
C GLY A 33 13.50 4.60 -4.84
N TRP A 34 14.75 4.21 -4.56
CA TRP A 34 15.69 5.03 -3.80
C TRP A 34 16.03 6.33 -4.54
N ARG A 35 16.28 6.25 -5.86
CA ARG A 35 16.51 7.42 -6.70
C ARG A 35 15.30 8.36 -6.70
N ASP A 36 14.09 7.82 -6.82
CA ASP A 36 12.86 8.62 -6.75
C ASP A 36 12.69 9.32 -5.40
N LEU A 37 13.05 8.65 -4.30
CA LEU A 37 13.06 9.26 -2.97
C LEU A 37 14.05 10.42 -2.89
N ALA A 38 15.26 10.23 -3.39
CA ALA A 38 16.32 11.24 -3.41
C ALA A 38 16.00 12.44 -4.30
N VAL A 39 15.18 12.27 -5.34
CA VAL A 39 14.68 13.38 -6.16
C VAL A 39 13.56 14.11 -5.40
N GLN A 40 13.79 15.37 -5.01
CA GLN A 40 12.87 16.17 -4.18
C GLN A 40 12.45 15.44 -2.89
N PRO A 41 13.39 15.21 -1.96
CA PRO A 41 13.16 14.39 -0.77
C PRO A 41 12.13 15.01 0.18
N ALA A 42 12.04 16.35 0.22
CA ALA A 42 11.11 17.07 1.09
C ALA A 42 9.65 16.64 0.90
N SER A 43 9.21 16.36 -0.33
CA SER A 43 7.82 15.93 -0.59
C SER A 43 7.53 14.54 -0.03
N SER A 44 8.46 13.59 -0.20
CA SER A 44 8.34 12.24 0.36
C SER A 44 8.44 12.24 1.89
N LEU A 45 9.37 13.00 2.46
CA LEU A 45 9.55 13.11 3.91
C LEU A 45 8.36 13.80 4.56
N ALA A 46 7.84 14.90 3.98
CA ALA A 46 6.64 15.56 4.48
C ALA A 46 5.42 14.64 4.45
N TYR A 47 5.27 13.84 3.37
CA TYR A 47 4.20 12.86 3.26
C TYR A 47 4.31 11.76 4.32
N GLY A 48 5.51 11.19 4.51
CA GLY A 48 5.77 10.20 5.54
C GLY A 48 5.59 10.74 6.96
N LEU A 49 6.05 11.97 7.22
CA LEU A 49 5.89 12.65 8.50
C LEU A 49 4.40 12.91 8.80
N MET A 50 3.61 13.32 7.81
CA MET A 50 2.16 13.48 7.97
C MET A 50 1.49 12.16 8.40
N ILE A 51 1.80 11.05 7.73
CA ILE A 51 1.27 9.73 8.09
C ILE A 51 1.72 9.35 9.51
N PHE A 52 3.00 9.55 9.84
CA PHE A 52 3.55 9.25 11.15
C PHE A 52 2.86 10.05 12.27
N LEU A 53 2.65 11.34 12.08
CA LEU A 53 1.96 12.20 13.04
C LEU A 53 0.51 11.76 13.26
N VAL A 54 -0.20 11.39 12.19
CA VAL A 54 -1.57 10.84 12.30
C VAL A 54 -1.55 9.52 13.07
N SER A 55 -0.62 8.61 12.78
CA SER A 55 -0.49 7.35 13.49
C SER A 55 -0.18 7.55 14.98
N ILE A 56 0.74 8.47 15.32
CA ILE A 56 1.02 8.83 16.72
C ILE A 56 -0.22 9.41 17.40
N ALA A 57 -0.94 10.32 16.74
CA ALA A 57 -2.14 10.91 17.31
C ALA A 57 -3.21 9.85 17.61
N ILE A 58 -3.37 8.85 16.73
CA ILE A 58 -4.26 7.71 16.98
C ILE A 58 -3.80 6.91 18.20
N VAL A 59 -2.51 6.56 18.27
CA VAL A 59 -1.96 5.81 19.40
C VAL A 59 -2.14 6.55 20.72
N ILE A 60 -1.76 7.83 20.79
CA ILE A 60 -1.95 8.67 21.98
C ILE A 60 -3.44 8.73 22.34
N GLY A 61 -4.32 8.91 21.35
CA GLY A 61 -5.77 8.89 21.56
C GLY A 61 -6.25 7.59 22.22
N LEU A 62 -5.79 6.43 21.74
CA LEU A 62 -6.15 5.13 22.32
C LEU A 62 -5.78 5.05 23.80
N PHE A 63 -4.59 5.52 24.19
CA PHE A 63 -4.19 5.56 25.61
C PHE A 63 -5.04 6.54 26.42
N GLN A 64 -5.30 7.74 25.90
CA GLN A 64 -6.09 8.76 26.61
C GLN A 64 -7.55 8.34 26.84
N PHE A 65 -8.12 7.51 25.95
CA PHE A 65 -9.47 6.96 26.08
C PHE A 65 -9.53 5.62 26.84
N GLY A 66 -8.40 5.09 27.32
CA GLY A 66 -8.35 3.77 27.98
C GLY A 66 -8.66 2.60 27.04
N TRP A 67 -8.37 2.76 25.75
CA TRP A 67 -8.57 1.77 24.68
C TRP A 67 -7.26 1.10 24.25
N ASP A 68 -6.29 1.03 25.14
CA ASP A 68 -5.01 0.37 24.90
C ASP A 68 -5.17 -1.13 24.59
N TYR A 69 -6.25 -1.77 25.03
CA TYR A 69 -6.59 -3.15 24.69
C TYR A 69 -6.81 -3.40 23.18
N ILE A 70 -7.20 -2.38 22.39
CA ILE A 70 -7.32 -2.50 20.91
C ILE A 70 -6.08 -2.04 20.16
N LEU A 71 -4.98 -1.68 20.84
CA LEU A 71 -3.77 -1.17 20.20
C LEU A 71 -3.19 -2.16 19.19
N PHE A 72 -3.06 -3.44 19.56
CA PHE A 72 -2.54 -4.48 18.67
C PHE A 72 -3.45 -4.73 17.46
N PRO A 73 -4.78 -4.87 17.61
CA PRO A 73 -5.72 -4.86 16.48
C PRO A 73 -5.61 -3.61 15.59
N ALA A 74 -5.43 -2.42 16.18
CA ALA A 74 -5.29 -1.18 15.43
C ALA A 74 -4.01 -1.17 14.58
N PHE A 75 -2.89 -1.67 15.13
CA PHE A 75 -1.65 -1.88 14.35
C PHE A 75 -1.83 -2.89 13.22
N ALA A 76 -2.58 -3.97 13.46
CA ALA A 76 -2.92 -4.90 12.40
C ALA A 76 -3.71 -4.18 11.30
N GLY A 77 -4.70 -3.35 11.64
CA GLY A 77 -5.47 -2.52 10.70
C GLY A 77 -4.62 -1.66 9.77
N PHE A 78 -3.41 -1.28 10.19
CA PHE A 78 -2.45 -0.59 9.33
C PHE A 78 -2.05 -1.41 8.09
N MET A 79 -2.06 -2.75 8.13
CA MET A 79 -1.82 -3.59 6.95
C MET A 79 -2.86 -3.37 5.85
N VAL A 80 -4.10 -3.02 6.22
CA VAL A 80 -5.20 -2.75 5.28
C VAL A 80 -5.04 -1.35 4.66
N VAL A 81 -4.71 -0.36 5.49
CA VAL A 81 -4.67 1.05 5.08
C VAL A 81 -3.33 1.42 4.43
N GLY A 82 -2.23 0.76 4.82
CA GLY A 82 -0.87 1.04 4.36
C GLY A 82 -0.71 1.10 2.83
N PRO A 83 -1.24 0.13 2.06
CA PRO A 83 -1.17 0.17 0.60
C PRO A 83 -1.90 1.37 -0.02
N ILE A 84 -2.99 1.84 0.61
CA ILE A 84 -3.71 3.04 0.18
C ILE A 84 -2.85 4.28 0.44
N LEU A 85 -2.19 4.34 1.60
CA LEU A 85 -1.25 5.42 1.93
C LEU A 85 -0.03 5.41 0.99
N ALA A 86 0.43 4.26 0.54
CA ALA A 86 1.56 4.17 -0.41
C ALA A 86 1.24 4.76 -1.80
N VAL A 87 -0.04 4.88 -2.18
CA VAL A 87 -0.44 5.39 -3.51
C VAL A 87 0.09 6.81 -3.77
N GLY A 88 0.16 7.66 -2.75
CA GLY A 88 0.72 9.01 -2.91
C GLY A 88 2.20 9.02 -3.30
N LEU A 89 2.98 8.07 -2.78
CA LEU A 89 4.38 7.89 -3.17
C LEU A 89 4.50 7.28 -4.57
N TYR A 90 3.62 6.34 -4.94
CA TYR A 90 3.57 5.80 -6.31
C TYR A 90 3.22 6.88 -7.34
N GLU A 91 2.40 7.86 -6.98
CA GLU A 91 2.12 9.01 -7.84
C GLU A 91 3.37 9.85 -8.09
N LYS A 92 4.20 10.06 -7.06
CA LYS A 92 5.48 10.76 -7.20
C LYS A 92 6.38 10.02 -8.20
N SER A 93 6.63 8.73 -8.00
CA SER A 93 7.44 7.91 -8.93
C SER A 93 6.89 7.95 -10.36
N ARG A 94 5.56 7.85 -10.52
CA ARG A 94 4.91 7.94 -11.84
C ARG A 94 5.14 9.30 -12.51
N ARG A 95 5.09 10.40 -11.76
CA ARG A 95 5.32 11.76 -12.27
C ARG A 95 6.76 11.97 -12.66
N LEU A 96 7.69 11.50 -11.84
CA LEU A 96 9.12 11.54 -12.14
C LEU A 96 9.44 10.78 -13.42
N ALA A 97 8.89 9.58 -13.60
CA ALA A 97 9.02 8.79 -14.83
C ALA A 97 8.42 9.49 -16.07
N ALA A 98 7.39 10.32 -15.88
CA ALA A 98 6.77 11.11 -16.95
C ALA A 98 7.42 12.50 -17.17
N GLY A 99 8.48 12.85 -16.42
CA GLY A 99 9.11 14.18 -16.48
C GLY A 99 8.19 15.32 -16.00
N LEU A 100 7.16 15.01 -15.22
CA LEU A 100 6.16 15.98 -14.75
C LEU A 100 6.54 16.54 -13.37
N PRO A 101 6.12 17.77 -13.03
CA PRO A 101 6.37 18.35 -11.71
C PRO A 101 5.66 17.55 -10.61
N VAL A 102 6.40 17.34 -9.51
CA VAL A 102 5.94 16.70 -8.28
C VAL A 102 5.45 17.78 -7.32
N SER A 103 4.34 17.52 -6.63
CA SER A 103 3.80 18.41 -5.60
C SER A 103 3.05 17.61 -4.55
N LEU A 104 3.20 17.95 -3.27
CA LEU A 104 2.61 17.23 -2.15
C LEU A 104 1.07 17.16 -2.23
N THR A 105 0.41 18.25 -2.65
CA THR A 105 -1.05 18.29 -2.84
C THR A 105 -1.53 17.22 -3.82
N ARG A 106 -0.79 16.99 -4.91
CA ARG A 106 -1.14 15.97 -5.91
C ARG A 106 -0.83 14.55 -5.46
N MET A 107 0.08 14.36 -4.50
CA MET A 107 0.33 13.07 -3.85
C MET A 107 -0.80 12.73 -2.87
N ILE A 108 -1.33 13.72 -2.16
CA ILE A 108 -2.45 13.54 -1.21
C ILE A 108 -3.77 13.33 -1.97
N PHE A 109 -4.07 14.18 -2.95
CA PHE A 109 -5.32 14.11 -3.73
C PHE A 109 -5.16 13.31 -5.03
N VAL A 110 -4.48 12.16 -4.95
CA VAL A 110 -4.30 11.31 -6.12
C VAL A 110 -5.62 10.68 -6.54
N LYS A 111 -5.96 10.75 -7.83
CA LYS A 111 -7.02 9.94 -8.43
C LYS A 111 -6.37 8.68 -8.99
N PRO A 112 -6.56 7.50 -8.36
CA PRO A 112 -5.92 6.29 -8.85
C PRO A 112 -6.49 5.92 -10.22
N LYS A 113 -5.62 5.66 -11.20
CA LYS A 113 -6.05 5.18 -12.53
C LYS A 113 -6.68 3.78 -12.46
N SER A 114 -6.32 2.99 -11.45
CA SER A 114 -6.82 1.63 -11.20
C SER A 114 -7.58 1.54 -9.87
N GLY A 115 -8.54 2.45 -9.64
CA GLY A 115 -9.33 2.48 -8.41
C GLY A 115 -9.96 1.12 -8.05
N GLY A 116 -10.41 0.34 -9.04
CA GLY A 116 -10.94 -1.01 -8.83
C GLY A 116 -9.92 -2.01 -8.28
N GLN A 117 -8.64 -1.92 -8.66
CA GLN A 117 -7.59 -2.81 -8.13
C GLN A 117 -7.24 -2.45 -6.68
N ILE A 118 -7.24 -1.16 -6.34
CA ILE A 118 -7.02 -0.70 -4.97
C ILE A 118 -8.18 -1.15 -4.08
N LEU A 119 -9.42 -1.00 -4.56
CA LEU A 119 -10.60 -1.50 -3.86
C LEU A 119 -10.53 -3.02 -3.66
N PHE A 120 -10.18 -3.77 -4.71
CA PHE A 120 -10.00 -5.21 -4.63
C PHE A 120 -8.93 -5.61 -3.61
N ALA A 121 -7.75 -4.99 -3.67
CA ALA A 121 -6.68 -5.21 -2.70
C ALA A 121 -7.13 -4.84 -1.28
N GLY A 122 -7.86 -3.74 -1.11
CA GLY A 122 -8.43 -3.33 0.16
C GLY A 122 -9.40 -4.38 0.72
N VAL A 123 -10.34 -4.86 -0.10
CA VAL A 123 -11.27 -5.93 0.29
C VAL A 123 -10.53 -7.22 0.65
N LEU A 124 -9.53 -7.61 -0.14
CA LEU A 124 -8.72 -8.80 0.13
C LEU A 124 -7.95 -8.67 1.46
N LEU A 125 -7.36 -7.50 1.72
CA LEU A 125 -6.68 -7.22 2.98
C LEU A 125 -7.65 -7.14 4.15
N CYS A 126 -8.87 -6.63 3.97
CA CYS A 126 -9.92 -6.67 4.99
C CYS A 126 -10.32 -8.10 5.34
N LEU A 127 -10.52 -8.96 4.33
CA LEU A 127 -10.84 -10.38 4.55
C LEU A 127 -9.68 -11.09 5.26
N LEU A 128 -8.44 -10.83 4.83
CA LEU A 128 -7.24 -11.33 5.50
C LEU A 128 -7.18 -10.85 6.95
N MET A 129 -7.50 -9.58 7.22
CA MET A 129 -7.54 -9.00 8.56
C MET A 129 -8.58 -9.68 9.46
N ILE A 130 -9.80 -9.88 8.96
CA ILE A 130 -10.87 -10.56 9.71
C ILE A 130 -10.44 -11.99 10.03
N THR A 131 -9.85 -12.68 9.04
CA THR A 131 -9.36 -14.06 9.20
C THR A 131 -8.24 -14.12 10.24
N TRP A 132 -7.29 -13.19 10.15
CA TRP A 132 -6.19 -13.04 11.10
C TRP A 132 -6.68 -12.75 12.52
N MET A 133 -7.62 -11.81 12.68
CA MET A 133 -8.22 -11.47 13.98
C MET A 133 -8.90 -12.69 14.61
N ARG A 134 -9.62 -13.49 13.80
CA ARG A 134 -10.22 -14.75 14.28
C ARG A 134 -9.15 -15.77 14.70
N ALA A 135 -8.10 -15.93 13.92
CA ALA A 135 -6.98 -16.82 14.26
C ALA A 135 -6.30 -16.37 15.56
N ALA A 136 -6.06 -15.07 15.74
CA ALA A 136 -5.45 -14.50 16.94
C ALA A 136 -6.28 -14.79 18.20
N VAL A 137 -7.61 -14.64 18.14
CA VAL A 137 -8.51 -14.98 19.26
C VAL A 137 -8.47 -16.48 19.58
N ILE A 138 -8.46 -17.35 18.57
CA ILE A 138 -8.38 -18.80 18.78
C ILE A 138 -7.04 -19.18 19.42
N VAL A 139 -5.94 -18.66 18.91
CA VAL A 139 -4.60 -18.87 19.48
C VAL A 139 -4.57 -18.39 20.93
N TYR A 140 -5.08 -17.19 21.21
CA TYR A 140 -5.17 -16.67 22.57
C TYR A 140 -5.96 -17.62 23.48
N ALA A 141 -7.15 -18.07 23.05
CA ALA A 141 -8.00 -18.97 23.81
C ALA A 141 -7.34 -20.35 24.07
N LEU A 142 -6.57 -20.87 23.12
CA LEU A 142 -5.88 -22.16 23.25
C LEU A 142 -4.74 -22.11 24.28
N PHE A 143 -4.00 -20.99 24.35
CA PHE A 143 -2.82 -20.87 25.22
C PHE A 143 -3.11 -20.21 26.56
N PHE A 144 -4.03 -19.24 26.62
CA PHE A 144 -4.31 -18.44 27.82
C PHE A 144 -5.72 -18.66 28.38
N GLY A 145 -6.56 -19.45 27.71
CA GLY A 145 -7.94 -19.69 28.12
C GLY A 145 -8.85 -18.47 27.93
N LEU A 146 -9.88 -18.35 28.77
CA LEU A 146 -10.86 -17.26 28.74
C LEU A 146 -10.51 -16.10 29.69
N VAL A 147 -9.28 -16.07 30.22
CA VAL A 147 -8.85 -15.02 31.13
C VAL A 147 -8.68 -13.72 30.34
N PRO A 148 -9.30 -12.60 30.73
CA PRO A 148 -9.11 -11.33 30.03
C PRO A 148 -7.67 -10.83 30.18
N PHE A 149 -7.10 -10.28 29.11
CA PHE A 149 -5.82 -9.59 29.15
C PHE A 149 -5.95 -8.38 30.11
N PRO A 150 -5.17 -8.32 31.20
CA PRO A 150 -5.33 -7.29 32.24
C PRO A 150 -4.92 -5.87 31.81
N GLY A 151 -4.67 -5.63 30.52
CA GLY A 151 -4.18 -4.35 30.01
C GLY A 151 -2.71 -4.12 30.36
N LEU A 152 -2.19 -2.96 29.98
CA LEU A 152 -0.93 -2.47 30.50
C LEU A 152 -1.24 -1.66 31.76
N SER A 153 -0.59 -1.98 32.89
CA SER A 153 -0.76 -1.20 34.12
C SER A 153 -0.07 0.15 33.96
N HIS A 154 -0.86 1.20 33.77
CA HIS A 154 -0.41 2.60 33.82
C HIS A 154 -1.01 3.29 35.04
#